data_AF-A0A3C0HAU2-F1
#
_entry.id   AF-A0A3C0HAU2-F1
#
_cell.length_a   1.000
_cell.length_b   1.000
_cell.length_c   1.000
_cell.angle_alpha   90.00
_cell.angle_beta   90.00
_cell.angle_gamma   90.00
#
_symmetry.space_group_name_H-M   'P 1'
#
loop_
_entity.id
_entity.type
_entity.pdbx_description
1 polymer ?
#
loop_
_entity_poly.entity_id
_entity_poly.type
_entity_poly.pdbx_seq_one_letter_code
_entity_poly.pdbx_strand_id
1 'polypeptide(L)'
;MKSILNLRYLLAIAVVATIFTSCGKDDDGGGATTIMGCTDSEAENYNADATESDNSCVYARDKFIGNYQGSMTFQNLGGLLDQDSLAFTITPGISNANEVLVGVTIQSVPVFLDGIAVGDSILVDDVFNLPDGGAINPILTGMPVEVVFAGGVEMMNDGQTVEGQLDIVFKTESLDDIADIATLEGVKQ
;
A
#
# COMPACT_ATOMS: atom_id res chain seq x y z
N MET A 1 -84.97 -4.94 -9.80
CA MET A 1 -83.77 -4.62 -10.60
C MET A 1 -82.51 -4.85 -9.77
N LYS A 2 -82.07 -6.11 -9.69
CA LYS A 2 -80.81 -6.56 -9.08
C LYS A 2 -79.98 -7.07 -10.27
N SER A 3 -79.10 -6.26 -10.84
CA SER A 3 -78.14 -6.76 -11.86
C SER A 3 -76.99 -5.83 -12.25
N ILE A 4 -76.85 -4.61 -11.69
CA ILE A 4 -75.89 -3.63 -12.25
C ILE A 4 -74.59 -3.53 -11.40
N LEU A 5 -74.52 -4.18 -10.23
CA LEU A 5 -73.39 -4.04 -9.31
C LEU A 5 -72.16 -4.91 -9.66
N ASN A 6 -72.27 -5.91 -10.54
CA ASN A 6 -71.14 -6.79 -10.91
C ASN A 6 -70.42 -6.40 -12.21
N LEU A 7 -70.90 -5.42 -12.97
CA LEU A 7 -70.31 -5.09 -14.28
C LEU A 7 -69.14 -4.10 -14.20
N ARG A 8 -69.01 -3.36 -13.10
CA ARG A 8 -67.85 -2.46 -12.88
C ARG A 8 -66.64 -3.16 -12.26
N TYR A 9 -66.83 -4.30 -11.60
CA TYR A 9 -65.73 -5.07 -11.00
C TYR A 9 -65.03 -5.97 -12.04
N LEU A 10 -65.75 -6.42 -13.08
CA LEU A 10 -65.17 -7.20 -14.18
C LEU A 10 -64.28 -6.35 -15.11
N LEU A 11 -64.61 -5.07 -15.33
CA LEU A 11 -63.78 -4.17 -16.14
C LEU A 11 -62.47 -3.74 -15.44
N ALA A 12 -62.43 -3.77 -14.11
CA ALA A 12 -61.24 -3.41 -13.34
C ALA A 12 -60.20 -4.54 -13.25
N ILE A 13 -60.60 -5.80 -13.46
CA ILE A 13 -59.67 -6.96 -13.41
C ILE A 13 -58.97 -7.17 -14.77
N ALA A 14 -59.59 -6.75 -15.89
CA ALA A 14 -58.99 -6.89 -17.22
C ALA A 14 -57.85 -5.88 -17.53
N VAL A 15 -57.82 -4.73 -16.85
CA VAL A 15 -56.77 -3.71 -17.06
C VAL A 15 -55.51 -3.98 -16.24
N VAL A 16 -55.59 -4.76 -15.16
CA VAL A 16 -54.42 -5.17 -14.36
C VAL A 16 -53.65 -6.33 -15.03
N ALA A 17 -54.27 -7.05 -15.96
CA ALA A 17 -53.64 -8.17 -16.67
C ALA A 17 -52.80 -7.78 -17.91
N THR A 18 -52.76 -6.49 -18.29
CA THR A 18 -52.05 -6.04 -19.51
C THR A 18 -50.84 -5.13 -19.24
N ILE A 19 -50.39 -4.99 -17.99
CA ILE A 19 -49.17 -4.24 -17.63
C ILE A 19 -47.98 -5.16 -17.28
N PHE A 20 -48.12 -6.48 -17.43
CA PHE A 20 -47.01 -7.44 -17.25
C PHE A 20 -46.64 -8.15 -18.55
N THR A 21 -46.49 -7.41 -19.65
CA THR A 21 -45.89 -7.95 -20.86
C THR A 21 -45.10 -6.87 -21.59
N SER A 22 -44.16 -6.26 -20.87
CA SER A 22 -43.00 -5.62 -21.48
C SER A 22 -41.82 -5.66 -20.50
N CYS A 23 -41.27 -6.86 -20.38
CA CYS A 23 -39.82 -7.03 -20.31
C CYS A 23 -39.60 -8.30 -21.12
N GLY A 24 -39.52 -8.13 -22.44
CA GLY A 24 -38.82 -9.11 -23.25
C GLY A 24 -37.45 -9.24 -22.62
N LYS A 25 -37.24 -10.34 -21.90
CA LYS A 25 -35.89 -10.87 -21.82
C LYS A 25 -35.59 -11.25 -23.25
N ASP A 26 -34.96 -10.33 -23.96
CA ASP A 26 -34.11 -10.72 -25.06
C ASP A 26 -33.13 -11.70 -24.42
N ASP A 27 -33.38 -12.98 -24.62
CA ASP A 27 -32.36 -14.02 -24.52
C ASP A 27 -31.36 -13.73 -25.65
N ASP A 28 -30.62 -12.63 -25.51
CA ASP A 28 -29.37 -12.42 -26.22
C ASP A 28 -28.39 -13.42 -25.61
N GLY A 29 -28.43 -14.63 -26.18
CA GLY A 29 -27.41 -15.66 -26.06
C GLY A 29 -26.06 -15.18 -26.61
N GLY A 30 -25.53 -14.11 -26.04
CA GLY A 30 -24.13 -13.73 -26.05
C GLY A 30 -23.59 -13.93 -24.65
N GLY A 31 -23.56 -15.19 -24.19
CA GLY A 31 -22.94 -15.55 -22.92
C GLY A 31 -21.44 -15.26 -22.98
N ALA A 32 -21.07 -14.01 -22.80
CA ALA A 32 -19.78 -13.69 -22.20
C ALA A 32 -19.86 -14.34 -20.82
N THR A 33 -19.21 -15.49 -20.68
CA THR A 33 -19.04 -16.13 -19.39
C THR A 33 -18.32 -15.11 -18.52
N THR A 34 -19.03 -14.47 -17.60
CA THR A 34 -18.38 -13.61 -16.61
C THR A 34 -17.48 -14.50 -15.77
N ILE A 35 -16.17 -14.30 -15.91
CA ILE A 35 -15.18 -14.96 -15.08
C ILE A 35 -14.87 -13.99 -13.94
N MET A 36 -15.25 -14.38 -12.72
CA MET A 36 -14.98 -13.61 -11.52
C MET A 36 -13.55 -13.87 -11.04
N GLY A 37 -12.85 -12.82 -10.63
CA GLY A 37 -11.52 -12.91 -10.02
C GLY A 37 -10.88 -11.55 -9.84
N CYS A 38 -9.65 -11.50 -9.34
CA CYS A 38 -8.91 -10.24 -9.30
C CYS A 38 -8.55 -9.79 -10.71
N THR A 39 -9.00 -8.59 -11.08
CA THR A 39 -8.73 -7.96 -12.39
C THR A 39 -7.57 -6.97 -12.36
N ASP A 40 -7.00 -6.71 -11.18
CA ASP A 40 -5.87 -5.81 -10.99
C ASP A 40 -4.56 -6.54 -11.25
N SER A 41 -3.79 -6.09 -12.25
CA SER A 41 -2.51 -6.69 -12.63
C SER A 41 -1.40 -6.48 -11.59
N GLU A 42 -1.60 -5.59 -10.62
CA GLU A 42 -0.65 -5.34 -9.54
C GLU A 42 -0.87 -6.29 -8.35
N ALA A 43 -1.98 -7.04 -8.31
CA ALA A 43 -2.26 -8.00 -7.25
C ALA A 43 -1.50 -9.33 -7.45
N GLU A 44 -1.09 -9.96 -6.35
CA GLU A 44 -0.42 -11.27 -6.35
C GLU A 44 -1.31 -12.40 -6.91
N ASN A 45 -2.63 -12.24 -6.83
CA ASN A 45 -3.62 -13.18 -7.32
C ASN A 45 -4.36 -12.69 -8.58
N TYR A 46 -3.73 -11.81 -9.37
CA TYR A 46 -4.25 -11.38 -10.66
C TYR A 46 -4.67 -12.57 -11.53
N ASN A 47 -5.89 -12.52 -12.06
CA ASN A 47 -6.40 -13.49 -13.01
C ASN A 47 -6.66 -12.82 -14.35
N ALA A 48 -5.81 -13.10 -15.35
CA ALA A 48 -5.93 -12.56 -16.70
C ALA A 48 -7.21 -12.98 -17.43
N ASP A 49 -7.83 -14.09 -17.02
CA ASP A 49 -9.09 -14.56 -17.58
C ASP A 49 -10.30 -13.89 -16.91
N ALA A 50 -10.12 -13.21 -15.77
CA ALA A 50 -11.21 -12.53 -15.06
C ALA A 50 -11.73 -11.35 -15.88
N THR A 51 -13.03 -11.34 -16.11
CA THR A 51 -13.74 -10.27 -16.83
C THR A 51 -14.47 -9.32 -15.88
N GLU A 52 -14.62 -9.71 -14.60
CA GLU A 52 -15.26 -8.91 -13.56
C GLU A 52 -14.57 -9.12 -12.20
N SER A 53 -14.37 -8.03 -11.45
CA SER A 53 -13.72 -8.06 -10.15
C SER A 53 -14.63 -8.68 -9.09
N ASP A 54 -14.11 -9.64 -8.34
CA ASP A 54 -14.77 -10.23 -7.16
C ASP A 54 -14.30 -9.61 -5.83
N ASN A 55 -13.53 -8.52 -5.90
CA ASN A 55 -12.90 -7.87 -4.74
C ASN A 55 -11.98 -8.79 -3.92
N SER A 56 -11.44 -9.87 -4.52
CA SER A 56 -10.50 -10.78 -3.85
C SER A 56 -9.01 -10.41 -4.00
N CYS A 57 -8.68 -9.29 -4.63
CA CYS A 57 -7.30 -8.90 -4.90
C CYS A 57 -6.44 -8.84 -3.61
N VAL A 58 -5.26 -9.46 -3.68
CA VAL A 58 -4.27 -9.50 -2.61
C VAL A 58 -3.04 -8.74 -3.08
N TYR A 59 -2.62 -7.73 -2.32
CA TYR A 59 -1.45 -6.92 -2.65
C TYR A 59 -0.29 -7.27 -1.74
N ALA A 60 0.94 -7.29 -2.29
CA ALA A 60 2.14 -7.66 -1.54
C ALA A 60 2.33 -6.79 -0.29
N ARG A 61 1.97 -5.50 -0.40
CA ARG A 61 2.09 -4.54 0.71
C ARG A 61 1.28 -4.89 1.95
N ASP A 62 0.15 -5.59 1.80
CA ASP A 62 -0.79 -5.84 2.90
C ASP A 62 -0.15 -6.69 4.01
N LYS A 63 0.84 -7.51 3.65
CA LYS A 63 1.67 -8.28 4.59
C LYS A 63 2.40 -7.35 5.58
N PHE A 64 2.84 -6.19 5.10
CA PHE A 64 3.73 -5.29 5.85
C PHE A 64 2.99 -4.22 6.66
N ILE A 65 1.72 -3.93 6.38
CA ILE A 65 1.04 -2.82 7.06
C ILE A 65 0.95 -3.06 8.57
N GLY A 66 1.45 -2.11 9.37
CA GLY A 66 1.46 -2.21 10.83
C GLY A 66 2.48 -1.30 11.51
N ASN A 67 2.51 -1.39 12.85
CA ASN A 67 3.52 -0.76 13.69
C ASN A 67 4.61 -1.77 14.02
N TYR A 68 5.86 -1.33 14.00
CA TYR A 68 7.03 -2.17 14.26
C TYR A 68 7.89 -1.55 15.35
N GLN A 69 8.47 -2.43 16.16
CA GLN A 69 9.53 -2.10 17.08
C GLN A 69 10.75 -2.95 16.74
N GLY A 70 11.92 -2.32 16.70
CA GLY A 70 13.16 -3.06 16.52
C GLY A 70 14.37 -2.18 16.63
N SER A 71 15.34 -2.38 15.75
CA SER A 71 16.63 -1.69 15.82
C SER A 71 17.17 -1.34 14.45
N MET A 72 18.04 -0.33 14.43
CA MET A 72 18.82 0.05 13.26
C MET A 72 20.27 0.21 13.68
N THR A 73 21.16 -0.48 12.98
CA THR A 73 22.61 -0.47 13.26
C THR A 73 23.39 -0.06 12.03
N PHE A 74 24.39 0.80 12.21
CA PHE A 74 25.21 1.35 11.14
C PHE A 74 26.57 0.66 11.11
N GLN A 75 27.06 0.27 9.93
CA GLN A 75 28.34 -0.46 9.83
C GLN A 75 29.54 0.42 10.19
N ASN A 76 29.65 1.61 9.59
CA ASN A 76 30.81 2.49 9.74
C ASN A 76 30.55 3.67 10.68
N LEU A 77 29.27 4.06 10.84
CA LEU A 77 28.81 5.10 11.76
C LEU A 77 28.21 4.53 13.05
N GLY A 78 28.38 3.22 13.29
CA GLY A 78 27.94 2.52 14.49
C GLY A 78 28.43 3.19 15.78
N GLY A 79 27.56 3.24 16.78
CA GLY A 79 27.76 3.89 18.08
C GLY A 79 27.41 5.37 18.15
N LEU A 80 27.35 6.08 17.01
CA LEU A 80 26.84 7.46 16.95
C LEU A 80 25.37 7.51 16.55
N LEU A 81 24.97 6.66 15.60
CA LEU A 81 23.64 6.66 15.00
C LEU A 81 22.79 5.43 15.33
N ASP A 82 23.37 4.43 15.99
CA ASP A 82 22.65 3.19 16.35
C ASP A 82 21.40 3.50 17.18
N GLN A 83 20.30 2.86 16.81
CA GLN A 83 19.03 2.93 17.54
C GLN A 83 18.68 1.52 18.01
N ASP A 84 18.98 1.22 19.28
CA ASP A 84 18.62 -0.05 19.91
C ASP A 84 17.10 -0.21 20.12
N SER A 85 16.35 0.88 19.97
CA SER A 85 14.89 0.90 20.07
C SER A 85 14.33 1.90 19.06
N LEU A 86 14.10 1.41 17.84
CA LEU A 86 13.47 2.13 16.76
C LEU A 86 11.98 1.77 16.65
N ALA A 87 11.13 2.79 16.71
CA ALA A 87 9.71 2.67 16.36
C ALA A 87 9.52 3.14 14.92
N PHE A 88 8.91 2.31 14.08
CA PHE A 88 8.54 2.69 12.72
C PHE A 88 7.18 2.11 12.34
N THR A 89 6.55 2.72 11.35
CA THR A 89 5.21 2.37 10.89
C THR A 89 5.25 2.16 9.40
N ILE A 90 4.62 1.09 8.92
CA ILE A 90 4.42 0.85 7.49
C ILE A 90 2.93 1.06 7.20
N THR A 91 2.64 2.03 6.35
CA THR A 91 1.26 2.36 5.93
C THR A 91 1.11 2.24 4.41
N PRO A 92 -0.12 2.07 3.89
CA PRO A 92 -0.32 2.03 2.44
C PRO A 92 0.09 3.35 1.78
N GLY A 93 0.79 3.25 0.64
CA GLY A 93 1.00 4.37 -0.28
C GLY A 93 -0.27 4.75 -1.03
N ILE A 94 -0.21 5.85 -1.78
CA ILE A 94 -1.36 6.44 -2.48
C ILE A 94 -1.25 6.37 -4.01
N SER A 95 -0.07 6.07 -4.54
CA SER A 95 0.27 6.12 -5.96
C SER A 95 0.08 4.77 -6.67
N ASN A 96 0.38 3.66 -5.98
CA ASN A 96 0.38 2.31 -6.55
C ASN A 96 -0.29 1.29 -5.62
N ALA A 97 -0.78 0.16 -6.13
CA ALA A 97 -1.42 -0.87 -5.33
C ALA A 97 -0.45 -1.67 -4.42
N ASN A 98 0.86 -1.56 -4.65
CA ASN A 98 1.91 -2.19 -3.85
C ASN A 98 2.85 -1.19 -3.15
N GLU A 99 2.62 0.11 -3.29
CA GLU A 99 3.42 1.13 -2.63
C GLU A 99 3.12 1.17 -1.12
N VAL A 100 4.17 1.42 -0.35
CA VAL A 100 4.14 1.61 1.10
C VAL A 100 4.82 2.91 1.46
N LEU A 101 4.38 3.51 2.56
CA LEU A 101 5.04 4.62 3.23
C LEU A 101 5.63 4.11 4.55
N VAL A 102 6.95 4.20 4.68
CA VAL A 102 7.67 3.85 5.90
C VAL A 102 7.90 5.12 6.71
N GLY A 103 7.13 5.29 7.78
CA GLY A 103 7.25 6.41 8.70
C GLY A 103 8.17 6.06 9.88
N VAL A 104 9.19 6.86 10.12
CA VAL A 104 10.12 6.73 11.25
C VAL A 104 10.32 8.11 11.90
N THR A 105 10.54 8.15 13.21
CA THR A 105 10.86 9.40 13.91
C THR A 105 12.28 9.36 14.42
N ILE A 106 13.14 10.21 13.86
CA ILE A 106 14.55 10.31 14.26
C ILE A 106 14.73 11.64 14.99
N GLN A 107 15.12 11.60 16.27
CA GLN A 107 15.32 12.80 17.09
C GLN A 107 14.16 13.81 17.05
N SER A 108 12.92 13.33 17.04
CA SER A 108 11.67 14.13 16.90
C SER A 108 11.38 14.69 15.49
N VAL A 109 12.20 14.34 14.50
CA VAL A 109 11.94 14.64 13.09
C VAL A 109 11.25 13.43 12.45
N PRO A 110 10.00 13.56 11.99
CA PRO A 110 9.35 12.50 11.23
C PRO A 110 9.97 12.46 9.82
N VAL A 111 10.43 11.27 9.43
CA VAL A 111 10.91 10.93 8.09
C VAL A 111 9.93 9.92 7.51
N PHE A 112 9.51 10.14 6.27
CA PHE A 112 8.68 9.21 5.52
C PHE A 112 9.47 8.80 4.29
N LEU A 113 9.61 7.50 4.09
CA LEU A 113 10.27 6.91 2.93
C LEU A 113 9.23 6.20 2.06
N ASP A 114 9.25 6.49 0.77
CA ASP A 114 8.48 5.77 -0.22
C ASP A 114 9.14 4.41 -0.52
N GLY A 115 8.32 3.36 -0.56
CA GLY A 115 8.78 2.01 -0.87
C GLY A 115 7.77 1.22 -1.71
N ILE A 116 8.24 0.16 -2.36
CA ILE A 116 7.41 -0.71 -3.19
C ILE A 116 7.53 -2.15 -2.67
N ALA A 117 6.40 -2.76 -2.32
CA ALA A 117 6.34 -4.16 -1.93
C ALA A 117 6.34 -5.07 -3.16
N VAL A 118 7.23 -6.06 -3.18
CA VAL A 118 7.34 -7.08 -4.23
C VAL A 118 7.49 -8.45 -3.57
N GLY A 119 6.43 -9.26 -3.62
CA GLY A 119 6.41 -10.56 -2.94
C GLY A 119 6.52 -10.40 -1.42
N ASP A 120 7.63 -10.88 -0.87
CA ASP A 120 7.95 -10.81 0.57
C ASP A 120 9.03 -9.77 0.88
N SER A 121 9.29 -8.83 -0.04
CA SER A 121 10.25 -7.73 0.16
C SER A 121 9.60 -6.36 0.01
N ILE A 122 10.10 -5.35 0.72
CA ILE A 122 9.91 -3.93 0.41
C ILE A 122 11.23 -3.40 -0.12
N LEU A 123 11.18 -2.75 -1.29
CA LEU A 123 12.29 -2.02 -1.87
C LEU A 123 12.12 -0.52 -1.61
N VAL A 124 13.17 0.15 -1.19
CA VAL A 124 13.22 1.59 -0.93
C VAL A 124 14.29 2.18 -1.86
N ASP A 125 13.92 3.25 -2.57
CA ASP A 125 14.80 4.10 -3.37
C ASP A 125 14.25 5.52 -3.28
N ASP A 126 14.61 6.22 -2.20
CA ASP A 126 14.03 7.52 -1.86
C ASP A 126 15.09 8.52 -1.39
N VAL A 127 14.77 9.80 -1.53
CA VAL A 127 15.65 10.93 -1.27
C VAL A 127 14.99 11.89 -0.28
N PHE A 128 15.58 11.98 0.91
CA PHE A 128 15.13 12.92 1.93
C PHE A 128 16.01 14.17 1.95
N ASN A 129 15.40 15.33 1.73
CA ASN A 129 16.09 16.60 1.72
C ASN A 129 15.96 17.31 3.07
N LEU A 130 17.09 17.49 3.75
CA LEU A 130 17.19 18.29 4.96
C LEU A 130 17.65 19.71 4.60
N PRO A 131 16.81 20.74 4.78
CA PRO A 131 17.22 22.12 4.52
C PRO A 131 18.27 22.62 5.53
N ASP A 132 18.39 21.96 6.68
CA ASP A 132 19.43 22.21 7.68
C ASP A 132 19.97 20.89 8.24
N GLY A 133 21.22 20.56 7.89
CA GLY A 133 21.94 19.37 8.34
C GLY A 133 22.34 19.40 9.82
N GLY A 134 22.11 20.50 10.53
CA GLY A 134 22.40 20.64 11.95
C GLY A 134 21.71 19.59 12.83
N ALA A 135 20.60 19.01 12.37
CA ALA A 135 19.91 17.90 13.05
C ALA A 135 20.70 16.58 13.03
N ILE A 136 21.56 16.38 12.03
CA ILE A 136 22.42 15.18 11.91
C ILE A 136 23.78 15.45 12.57
N ASN A 137 24.37 16.61 12.27
CA ASN A 137 25.68 16.97 12.77
C ASN A 137 25.78 18.50 12.95
N PRO A 138 26.19 19.00 14.14
CA PRO A 138 26.32 20.43 14.40
C PRO A 138 27.22 21.19 13.40
N ILE A 139 28.21 20.53 12.79
CA ILE A 139 29.09 21.13 11.77
C ILE A 139 28.32 21.48 10.49
N LEU A 140 27.21 20.78 10.22
CA LEU A 140 26.35 20.98 9.05
C LEU A 140 25.23 22.00 9.29
N THR A 141 25.25 22.73 10.41
CA THR A 141 24.23 23.74 10.73
C THR A 141 24.16 24.82 9.65
N GLY A 142 22.99 25.01 9.05
CA GLY A 142 22.75 25.95 7.97
C GLY A 142 23.21 25.48 6.58
N MET A 143 23.61 24.21 6.44
CA MET A 143 23.91 23.60 5.15
C MET A 143 22.83 22.56 4.79
N PRO A 144 22.30 22.59 3.55
CA PRO A 144 21.37 21.56 3.10
C PRO A 144 22.10 20.22 2.93
N VAL A 145 21.43 19.14 3.31
CA VAL A 145 21.92 17.75 3.19
C VAL A 145 20.87 16.94 2.45
N GLU A 146 21.31 16.25 1.40
CA GLU A 146 20.49 15.25 0.71
C GLU A 146 20.86 13.88 1.27
N VAL A 147 19.88 13.12 1.75
CA VAL A 147 20.07 11.75 2.24
C VAL A 147 19.36 10.81 1.28
N VAL A 148 20.14 9.97 0.60
CA VAL A 148 19.63 8.94 -0.30
C VAL A 148 19.55 7.62 0.46
N PHE A 149 18.40 6.97 0.41
CA PHE A 149 18.15 5.64 0.95
C PHE A 149 17.91 4.67 -0.20
N ALA A 150 18.70 3.61 -0.29
CA ALA A 150 18.52 2.56 -1.29
C ALA A 150 18.64 1.19 -0.63
N GLY A 151 17.75 0.25 -0.93
CA GLY A 151 17.83 -1.12 -0.41
C GLY A 151 16.46 -1.69 -0.13
N GLY A 152 16.34 -2.47 0.95
CA GLY A 152 15.06 -3.07 1.28
C GLY A 152 15.07 -3.95 2.51
N VAL A 153 13.87 -4.43 2.84
CA VAL A 153 13.59 -5.34 3.94
C VAL A 153 12.77 -6.52 3.43
N GLU A 154 12.95 -7.68 4.06
CA GLU A 154 12.22 -8.90 3.76
C GLU A 154 11.37 -9.31 4.96
N MET A 155 10.14 -9.78 4.69
CA MET A 155 9.30 -10.42 5.68
C MET A 155 9.83 -11.83 5.96
N MET A 156 10.11 -12.12 7.22
CA MET A 156 10.55 -13.42 7.66
C MET A 156 9.40 -14.44 7.67
N ASN A 157 9.74 -15.72 7.77
CA ASN A 157 8.77 -16.83 7.71
C ASN A 157 7.70 -16.82 8.83
N ASP A 158 7.86 -16.00 9.86
CA ASP A 158 6.89 -15.83 10.94
C ASP A 158 5.75 -14.85 10.58
N GLY A 159 5.86 -14.13 9.45
CA GLY A 159 4.90 -13.14 8.98
C GLY A 159 4.79 -11.88 9.84
N GLN A 160 5.75 -11.65 10.74
CA GLN A 160 5.73 -10.52 11.69
C GLN A 160 7.08 -9.81 11.80
N THR A 161 8.18 -10.50 11.52
CA THR A 161 9.52 -9.92 11.58
C THR A 161 9.94 -9.46 10.19
N VAL A 162 10.51 -8.26 10.12
CA VAL A 162 11.16 -7.73 8.91
C VAL A 162 12.65 -7.52 9.18
N GLU A 163 13.48 -7.97 8.26
CA GLU A 163 14.94 -7.83 8.33
C GLU A 163 15.49 -7.33 7.00
N GLY A 164 16.49 -6.46 7.02
CA GLY A 164 17.01 -5.90 5.78
C GLY A 164 18.19 -4.97 5.91
N GLN A 165 18.60 -4.42 4.78
CA GLN A 165 19.69 -3.45 4.69
C GLN A 165 19.33 -2.28 3.79
N LEU A 166 19.75 -1.09 4.22
CA LEU A 166 19.65 0.16 3.47
C LEU A 166 21.05 0.74 3.32
N ASP A 167 21.45 0.98 2.08
CA ASP A 167 22.56 1.86 1.72
C ASP A 167 22.09 3.31 1.92
N ILE A 168 22.83 4.05 2.73
CA ILE A 168 22.53 5.44 3.06
C ILE A 168 23.69 6.30 2.59
N VAL A 169 23.39 7.30 1.76
CA VAL A 169 24.38 8.24 1.24
C VAL A 169 23.98 9.66 1.63
N PHE A 170 24.82 10.31 2.43
CA PHE A 170 24.71 11.72 2.76
C PHE A 170 25.51 12.53 1.74
N LYS A 171 24.81 13.34 0.95
CA LYS A 171 25.42 14.25 -0.01
C LYS A 171 25.35 15.68 0.50
N THR A 172 26.45 16.40 0.33
CA THR A 172 26.56 17.83 0.66
C THR A 172 27.29 18.55 -0.47
N GLU A 173 27.02 19.83 -0.69
CA GLU A 173 27.72 20.59 -1.74
C GLU A 173 29.20 20.91 -1.40
N SER A 174 29.59 20.74 -0.13
CA SER A 174 30.83 21.29 0.43
C SER A 174 31.82 20.23 0.91
N LEU A 175 31.40 18.96 1.00
CA LEU A 175 32.21 17.83 1.46
C LEU A 175 31.98 16.61 0.57
N ASP A 176 32.92 15.66 0.63
CA ASP A 176 32.76 14.35 -0.02
C ASP A 176 31.53 13.60 0.53
N ASP A 177 30.87 12.84 -0.34
CA ASP A 177 29.72 12.01 0.02
C ASP A 177 30.11 10.99 1.11
N ILE A 178 29.27 10.86 2.12
CA ILE A 178 29.44 9.88 3.19
C ILE A 178 28.44 8.75 2.93
N ALA A 179 28.94 7.55 2.66
CA ALA A 179 28.13 6.35 2.49
C ALA A 179 28.26 5.43 3.70
N ASP A 180 27.15 4.83 4.11
CA ASP A 180 27.13 3.76 5.10
C ASP A 180 26.01 2.75 4.82
N ILE A 181 26.09 1.60 5.48
CA ILE A 181 25.08 0.54 5.39
C ILE A 181 24.39 0.45 6.75
N ALA A 182 23.06 0.61 6.75
CA ALA A 182 22.22 0.40 7.91
C ALA A 182 21.54 -0.98 7.81
N THR A 183 21.67 -1.80 8.86
CA THR A 183 20.89 -3.03 9.02
C THR A 183 19.66 -2.73 9.87
N LEU A 184 18.48 -3.10 9.38
CA LEU A 184 17.21 -2.94 10.06
C LEU A 184 16.67 -4.30 10.49
N GLU A 185 16.19 -4.37 11.72
CA GLU A 185 15.33 -5.44 12.22
C GLU A 185 14.09 -4.82 12.86
N GLY A 186 12.91 -5.40 12.63
CA GLY A 186 11.67 -4.93 13.23
C GLY A 186 10.66 -6.04 13.42
N VAL A 187 9.99 -6.06 14.56
CA VAL A 187 8.92 -7.01 14.88
C VAL A 187 7.59 -6.26 14.98
N LYS A 188 6.59 -6.75 14.25
CA LYS A 188 5.23 -6.21 14.25
C LYS A 188 4.61 -6.28 15.65
N GLN A 189 3.94 -5.21 16.07
CA GLN A 189 3.31 -5.08 17.39
C GLN A 189 1.79 -5.31 17.35
#